data_AF-A0A3L7U3D6-F1
#
_entry.id   AF-A0A3L7U3D6-F1
#
_cell.length_a   1.000
_cell.length_b   1.000
_cell.length_c   1.000
_cell.angle_alpha   90.00
_cell.angle_beta   90.00
_cell.angle_gamma   90.00
#
_symmetry.space_group_name_H-M   'P 1'
#
loop_
_entity.id
_entity.type
_entity.pdbx_description
1 polymer ?
#
loop_
_entity_poly.entity_id
_entity_poly.type
_entity_poly.pdbx_seq_one_letter_code
_entity_poly.pdbx_strand_id
1 'polypeptide(L)'
;MRLADLLNPNAVRTPLLATEKQSAINELVDAIAACSGCSDSDAVKRAVWERESQRSTGIGEGLAIPHGKSAAVNELSLAIGKP
;
A
#
# COMPACT_ATOMS: atom_id res chain seq x y z
N MET A 1 -11.02 16.39 -3.97
CA MET A 1 -10.58 15.54 -2.87
C MET A 1 -9.07 15.66 -2.76
N ARG A 2 -8.53 15.94 -1.58
CA ARG A 2 -7.08 16.02 -1.34
C ARG A 2 -6.59 14.67 -0.82
N LEU A 3 -5.32 14.36 -1.07
CA LEU A 3 -4.72 13.10 -0.57
C LEU A 3 -4.81 12.99 0.97
N ALA A 4 -4.67 14.13 1.65
CA ALA A 4 -4.80 14.22 3.11
C ALA A 4 -6.19 13.82 3.62
N ASP A 5 -7.24 13.93 2.78
CA ASP A 5 -8.59 13.54 3.17
C ASP A 5 -8.76 12.00 3.14
N LEU A 6 -7.85 11.25 2.49
CA LEU A 6 -7.83 9.78 2.43
C LEU A 6 -6.88 9.13 3.45
N LEU A 7 -5.96 9.92 4.02
CA LEU A 7 -4.89 9.37 4.84
C LEU A 7 -5.40 9.11 6.26
N ASN A 8 -5.49 7.83 6.62
CA ASN A 8 -5.66 7.43 8.01
C ASN A 8 -4.29 7.49 8.72
N PRO A 9 -4.14 8.22 9.84
CA PRO A 9 -2.89 8.23 10.60
C PRO A 9 -2.39 6.83 11.01
N ASN A 10 -3.31 5.87 11.21
CA ASN A 10 -2.97 4.49 11.54
C ASN A 10 -2.41 3.69 10.35
N ALA A 11 -2.50 4.22 9.13
CA ALA A 11 -1.92 3.67 7.91
C ALA A 11 -0.53 4.26 7.57
N VAL A 12 0.06 5.04 8.49
CA VAL A 12 1.41 5.58 8.33
C VAL A 12 2.43 4.66 9.02
N ARG A 13 3.53 4.34 8.34
CA ARG A 13 4.65 3.55 8.87
C ARG A 13 5.96 4.32 8.74
N THR A 14 6.55 4.66 9.87
CA THR A 14 7.83 5.37 9.95
C THR A 14 8.54 4.95 11.24
N PRO A 15 9.58 4.09 11.16
CA PRO A 15 10.16 3.52 9.95
C PRO A 15 9.28 2.42 9.33
N LEU A 16 9.47 2.14 8.04
CA LEU A 16 9.18 0.83 7.45
C LEU A 16 10.26 -0.14 7.92
N LEU A 17 9.86 -1.34 8.33
CA LEU A 17 10.81 -2.36 8.79
C LEU A 17 11.27 -3.27 7.64
N ALA A 18 10.49 -3.35 6.57
CA ALA A 18 10.81 -4.11 5.39
C ALA A 18 12.11 -3.63 4.70
N THR A 19 13.00 -4.58 4.42
CA THR A 19 14.24 -4.34 3.66
C THR A 19 14.17 -4.78 2.21
N GLU A 20 13.07 -5.43 1.81
CA GLU A 20 12.86 -5.97 0.47
C GLU A 20 11.63 -5.34 -0.16
N LYS A 21 11.62 -5.20 -1.49
CA LYS A 21 10.51 -4.55 -2.22
C LYS A 21 9.15 -5.17 -1.89
N GLN A 22 9.06 -6.49 -1.96
CA GLN A 22 7.79 -7.19 -1.76
C GLN A 22 7.33 -7.09 -0.31
N SER A 23 8.24 -7.15 0.66
CA SER A 23 7.88 -6.99 2.08
C SER A 23 7.45 -5.56 2.39
N ALA A 24 8.03 -4.54 1.74
CA ALA A 24 7.61 -3.15 1.92
C ALA A 24 6.18 -2.92 1.39
N ILE A 25 5.85 -3.51 0.24
CA ILE A 25 4.49 -3.50 -0.29
C ILE A 25 3.53 -4.20 0.67
N ASN A 26 3.90 -5.38 1.18
CA ASN A 26 3.06 -6.12 2.11
C ASN A 26 2.83 -5.35 3.42
N GLU A 27 3.87 -4.72 3.99
CA GLU A 27 3.78 -3.91 5.20
C GLU A 27 2.82 -2.73 5.04
N LEU A 28 2.84 -2.06 3.87
CA LEU A 28 1.91 -0.99 3.54
C LEU A 28 0.47 -1.50 3.40
N VAL A 29 0.28 -2.65 2.75
CA VAL A 29 -1.06 -3.27 2.62
C VAL A 29 -1.59 -3.71 3.98
N ASP A 30 -0.74 -4.25 4.85
CA ASP A 30 -1.12 -4.61 6.22
C ASP A 30 -1.51 -3.37 7.04
N ALA A 31 -0.84 -2.23 6.84
CA ALA A 31 -1.22 -0.96 7.44
C ALA A 31 -2.61 -0.49 6.98
N ILE A 32 -2.95 -0.65 5.69
CA ILE A 32 -4.30 -0.38 5.17
C ILE A 32 -5.32 -1.35 5.77
N ALA A 33 -5.01 -2.65 5.78
CA ALA A 33 -5.93 -3.67 6.26
C ALA A 33 -6.30 -3.50 7.74
N ALA A 34 -5.36 -3.01 8.56
CA ALA A 34 -5.59 -2.75 9.98
C ALA A 34 -6.54 -1.56 10.25
N CYS A 35 -6.75 -0.66 9.29
CA CYS A 35 -7.52 0.56 9.50
C CYS A 35 -8.66 0.78 8.49
N SER A 36 -8.87 -0.15 7.57
CA SER A 36 -9.93 -0.11 6.56
C SER A 36 -10.83 -1.34 6.71
N GLY A 37 -12.01 -1.32 6.07
CA GLY A 37 -12.89 -2.49 5.97
C GLY A 37 -12.37 -3.58 5.03
N CYS A 38 -11.06 -3.82 4.99
CA CYS A 38 -10.43 -4.81 4.12
C CYS A 38 -10.87 -6.22 4.52
N SER A 39 -11.52 -6.94 3.62
CA SER A 39 -12.02 -8.30 3.89
C SER A 39 -10.99 -9.40 3.61
N ASP A 40 -9.99 -9.12 2.77
CA ASP A 40 -8.93 -10.07 2.38
C ASP A 40 -7.65 -9.30 2.00
N SER A 41 -6.71 -9.19 2.96
CA SER A 41 -5.45 -8.48 2.75
C SER A 41 -4.53 -9.19 1.76
N ASP A 42 -4.58 -10.52 1.66
CA ASP A 42 -3.74 -11.29 0.73
C ASP A 42 -4.20 -11.11 -0.71
N ALA A 43 -5.50 -10.93 -0.96
CA ALA A 43 -6.00 -10.50 -2.27
C ALA A 43 -5.46 -9.11 -2.65
N VAL A 44 -5.40 -8.16 -1.71
CA VAL A 44 -4.83 -6.83 -1.96
C VAL A 44 -3.32 -6.91 -2.24
N LYS A 45 -2.57 -7.67 -1.43
CA LYS A 45 -1.12 -7.89 -1.64
C LYS A 45 -0.85 -8.47 -3.03
N ARG A 46 -1.60 -9.49 -3.45
CA ARG A 46 -1.50 -10.08 -4.79
C ARG A 46 -1.80 -9.07 -5.88
N ALA A 47 -2.87 -8.30 -5.76
CA ALA A 47 -3.25 -7.30 -6.78
C ALA A 47 -2.19 -6.20 -6.93
N VAL A 48 -1.64 -5.71 -5.82
CA VAL A 48 -0.56 -4.70 -5.85
C VAL A 48 0.72 -5.30 -6.43
N TRP A 49 1.06 -6.53 -6.07
CA TRP A 49 2.25 -7.22 -6.58
C TRP A 49 2.16 -7.55 -8.07
N GLU A 50 1.00 -8.01 -8.56
CA GLU A 50 0.75 -8.19 -9.99
C GLU A 50 0.95 -6.90 -10.78
N ARG A 51 0.54 -5.76 -10.20
CA ARG A 51 0.75 -4.47 -10.85
C ARG A 51 2.23 -4.07 -10.87
N GLU A 52 2.95 -4.27 -9.76
CA GLU A 52 4.39 -3.97 -9.65
C GLU A 52 5.24 -4.86 -10.58
N SER A 53 4.85 -6.12 -10.77
CA SER A 53 5.62 -7.08 -11.59
C SER A 53 5.52 -6.80 -13.09
N GLN A 54 4.45 -6.17 -13.57
CA GLN A 54 4.33 -5.75 -14.97
C GLN A 54 5.31 -4.63 -15.33
N ARG A 55 5.47 -3.67 -14.41
CA ARG A 55 6.41 -2.55 -14.51
C ARG A 55 6.52 -1.90 -13.13
N SER A 56 7.74 -1.57 -12.74
CA SER A 56 8.04 -0.80 -11.54
C SER A 56 7.08 0.39 -11.37
N THR A 57 6.51 0.53 -10.18
CA THR A 57 5.74 1.71 -9.76
C THR A 57 6.63 2.79 -9.12
N GLY A 58 7.95 2.60 -9.15
CA GLY A 58 8.92 3.65 -8.83
C GLY A 58 8.83 4.81 -9.83
N ILE A 59 8.76 6.03 -9.32
CA ILE A 59 8.62 7.25 -10.13
C ILE A 59 9.89 8.12 -10.16
N GLY A 60 10.98 7.63 -9.56
CA GLY A 60 12.25 8.37 -9.41
C GLY A 60 12.40 9.00 -8.03
N GLU A 61 13.56 9.60 -7.77
CA GLU A 61 13.84 10.37 -6.54
C GLU A 61 13.56 9.62 -5.22
N GLY A 62 13.74 8.30 -5.22
CA GLY A 62 13.49 7.45 -4.05
C GLY A 62 12.00 7.27 -3.70
N LEU A 63 11.08 7.60 -4.61
CA LEU A 63 9.63 7.45 -4.41
C LEU A 63 9.04 6.35 -5.29
N ALA A 64 8.08 5.61 -4.74
CA ALA A 64 7.27 4.63 -5.44
C ALA A 64 5.80 4.73 -5.00
N ILE A 65 4.88 4.35 -5.90
CA ILE A 65 3.44 4.37 -5.65
C ILE A 65 2.87 2.97 -5.95
N PRO A 66 3.16 1.95 -5.10
CA PRO A 66 2.59 0.62 -5.28
C PRO A 66 1.07 0.69 -5.14
N HIS A 67 0.35 0.23 -6.17
CA HIS A 67 -1.11 0.31 -6.25
C HIS A 67 -1.70 -0.94 -6.91
N GLY A 68 -2.97 -1.24 -6.61
CA GLY A 68 -3.69 -2.38 -7.16
C GLY A 68 -5.19 -2.20 -6.94
N LYS A 69 -6.01 -2.92 -7.73
CA LYS A 69 -7.46 -2.93 -7.58
C LYS A 69 -7.88 -4.29 -7.03
N SER A 70 -8.65 -4.28 -5.94
CA SER A 70 -9.18 -5.49 -5.32
C SER A 70 -10.61 -5.26 -4.85
N ALA A 71 -11.46 -6.28 -4.98
CA ALA A 71 -12.80 -6.28 -4.39
C ALA A 71 -12.77 -6.42 -2.85
N ALA A 72 -11.60 -6.70 -2.28
CA ALA A 72 -11.41 -6.80 -0.84
C ALA A 72 -11.45 -5.45 -0.12
N VAL A 73 -11.43 -4.33 -0.84
CA VAL A 73 -11.52 -2.97 -0.28
C VAL A 73 -12.63 -2.22 -1.01
N ASN A 74 -13.61 -1.72 -0.26
CA ASN A 74 -14.83 -1.11 -0.81
C ASN A 74 -14.70 0.39 -1.09
N GLU A 75 -13.62 1.01 -0.63
CA GLU A 75 -13.32 2.42 -0.79
C GLU A 75 -11.85 2.62 -1.16
N LEU A 76 -11.51 3.82 -1.61
CA LEU A 76 -10.12 4.15 -1.92
C LEU A 76 -9.33 4.29 -0.61
N SER A 77 -8.35 3.41 -0.41
CA SER A 77 -7.48 3.41 0.78
C SER A 77 -6.04 3.80 0.44
N LEU A 78 -5.34 4.42 1.40
CA LEU A 78 -3.97 4.89 1.25
C LEU A 78 -3.15 4.58 2.51
N ALA A 79 -1.91 4.11 2.30
CA ALA A 79 -0.86 4.05 3.32
C ALA A 79 0.38 4.82 2.86
N ILE A 80 1.16 5.30 3.82
CA ILE A 80 2.44 5.97 3.57
C ILE A 80 3.51 5.29 4.41
N GLY A 81 4.63 4.96 3.79
CA GLY A 81 5.78 4.37 4.46
C GLY A 81 7.05 5.17 4.17
N LYS A 82 7.90 5.29 5.18
CA LYS A 82 9.25 5.84 5.05
C LYS A 82 10.23 4.86 5.69
N PRO A 83 11.23 4.33 4.95
CA PRO A 83 12.32 3.54 5.53
C PRO A 83 13.05 4.29 6.65
#